data_AF-A0A0V0GSZ5-F1
#
_entry.id   AF-A0A0V0GSZ5-F1
#
_cell.length_a   1.000
_cell.length_b   1.000
_cell.length_c   1.000
_cell.angle_alpha   90.00
_cell.angle_beta   90.00
_cell.angle_gamma   90.00
#
_symmetry.space_group_name_H-M   'P 1'
#
loop_
_entity.id
_entity.type
_entity.pdbx_description
1 polymer ?
#
loop_
_entity_poly.entity_id
_entity_poly.type
_entity_poly.pdbx_seq_one_letter_code
_entity_poly.pdbx_strand_id
1 'polypeptide(L)' 'MYLNAVWEFIRSFFMCYIYGPEYKESWESIFFRMVGMFLPGISAHSPVNYVNSVRLGRKKCSDAIVLESLD' A
#
# COMPACT_ATOMS: atom_id res chain seq x y z
N MET A 1 -18.70 -6.72 -1.21
CA MET A 1 -18.25 -5.38 -0.74
C MET A 1 -17.49 -5.48 0.58
N TYR A 2 -18.07 -6.05 1.64
CA TYR A 2 -17.35 -6.26 2.91
C TYR A 2 -16.13 -7.20 2.81
N LEU A 3 -16.25 -8.32 2.08
CA LEU A 3 -15.15 -9.28 1.93
C LEU A 3 -13.89 -8.66 1.29
N ASN A 4 -14.08 -7.75 0.32
CA ASN A 4 -12.98 -7.04 -0.34
C ASN A 4 -12.32 -6.03 0.62
N ALA A 5 -13.12 -5.29 1.39
CA ALA A 5 -12.59 -4.36 2.38
C ALA A 5 -11.78 -5.07 3.48
N VAL A 6 -12.27 -6.22 3.96
CA VAL A 6 -11.55 -7.07 4.92
C VAL A 6 -10.26 -7.60 4.31
N TRP A 7 -10.30 -8.06 3.06
CA TRP A 7 -9.11 -8.52 2.33
C TRP A 7 -8.06 -7.41 2.16
N GLU A 8 -8.48 -6.20 1.77
CA GLU A 8 -7.57 -5.07 1.60
C GLU A 8 -6.97 -4.58 2.93
N PHE A 9 -7.75 -4.66 4.01
CA PHE A 9 -7.27 -4.35 5.36
C PHE A 9 -6.18 -5.35 5.79
N ILE A 10 -6.43 -6.65 5.65
CA ILE A 10 -5.47 -7.71 5.98
C ILE A 10 -4.20 -7.56 5.13
N ARG A 11 -4.33 -7.33 3.82
CA ARG A 11 -3.20 -7.12 2.90
C ARG A 11 -2.32 -5.95 3.31
N SER A 12 -2.90 -4.87 3.85
CA SER A 12 -2.16 -3.70 4.30
C SER A 12 -1.17 -4.01 5.43
N PHE A 13 -1.58 -4.85 6.38
CA PHE A 13 -0.75 -5.30 7.48
C PHE A 13 0.41 -6.16 6.98
N PHE A 14 0.14 -7.07 6.04
CA PHE A 14 1.16 -7.94 5.45
C PHE A 14 2.14 -7.18 4.54
N MET A 15 1.77 -6.03 3.99
CA MET A 15 2.65 -5.25 3.11
C MET A 15 3.92 -4.75 3.83
N CYS A 16 3.81 -4.39 5.12
CA CYS A 16 4.96 -4.07 5.96
C CYS A 16 5.88 -5.29 6.19
N TYR A 17 5.31 -6.49 6.28
CA TYR A 17 6.06 -7.73 6.49
C TYR A 17 6.78 -8.18 5.22
N ILE A 18 6.14 -8.03 4.05
CA ILE A 18 6.66 -8.50 2.76
C ILE A 18 7.69 -7.53 2.17
N TYR A 19 7.42 -6.22 2.22
CA TYR A 19 8.24 -5.20 1.52
C TYR A 19 9.13 -4.37 2.44
N GLY A 20 9.03 -4.57 3.76
CA GLY A 20 9.81 -3.88 4.76
C GLY A 20 9.07 -2.74 5.48
N PRO A 21 9.66 -2.19 6.55
CA PRO A 21 9.03 -1.20 7.44
C PRO A 21 8.67 0.12 6.74
N GLU A 22 9.28 0.39 5.60
CA GLU A 22 8.97 1.54 4.73
C GLU A 22 7.54 1.54 4.17
N TYR A 23 6.90 0.38 4.15
CA TYR A 23 5.52 0.17 3.67
C TYR A 23 4.52 0.03 4.81
N LYS A 24 4.94 0.27 6.06
CA LYS A 24 4.05 0.27 7.22
C LYS A 24 2.98 1.34 7.04
N GLU A 25 1.71 0.95 7.07
CA GLU A 25 0.63 1.91 7.11
C GLU A 25 0.64 2.69 8.42
N SER A 26 0.49 4.01 8.33
CA SER A 26 0.23 4.87 9.49
C SER A 26 -1.10 4.48 10.14
N TRP A 27 -1.18 4.66 11.45
CA TRP A 27 -2.38 4.38 12.24
C TRP A 27 -3.63 5.13 11.70
N GLU A 28 -3.42 6.33 11.15
CA GLU A 28 -4.47 7.12 10.50
C GLU A 28 -5.06 6.40 9.27
N SER A 29 -4.23 5.74 8.45
CA SER A 29 -4.71 5.00 7.27
C SER A 29 -5.47 3.74 7.65
N ILE A 30 -5.00 3.05 8.69
CA ILE A 30 -5.71 1.90 9.29
C ILE A 30 -7.08 2.35 9.80
N PHE A 31 -7.15 3.51 10.46
CA PHE A 31 -8.40 4.10 10.93
C PHE A 31 -9.34 4.46 9.77
N PHE A 32 -8.84 5.11 8.71
CA PHE A 32 -9.63 5.40 7.51
C PHE A 32 -10.16 4.14 6.81
N ARG A 33 -9.38 3.05 6.79
CA ARG A 33 -9.84 1.75 6.27
C ARG A 33 -10.90 1.11 7.16
N MET A 34 -10.78 1.22 8.48
CA MET A 34 -11.81 0.78 9.43
C MET A 34 -13.12 1.56 9.24
N VAL A 35 -13.04 2.90 9.13
CA VAL A 35 -14.20 3.76 8.87
C VAL A 35 -14.80 3.47 7.48
N GLY A 36 -13.97 3.24 6.47
CA GLY A 36 -14.39 2.85 5.12
C GLY A 36 -15.04 1.46 5.03
N MET A 37 -14.91 0.63 6.06
CA MET A 37 -15.67 -0.62 6.21
C MET A 37 -17.12 -0.35 6.64
N PHE A 38 -17.38 0.74 7.37
CA PHE A 38 -18.74 1.19 7.74
C PHE A 38 -19.35 2.14 6.70
N LEU A 39 -18.52 2.87 5.94
CA LEU A 39 -18.91 3.75 4.84
C LEU A 39 -18.26 3.28 3.51
N PRO A 40 -18.90 2.35 2.79
CA PRO A 40 -18.34 1.81 1.55
C PRO A 40 -18.14 2.94 0.52
N GLY A 41 -16.90 3.12 0.06
CA GLY A 41 -16.54 4.11 -0.97
C GLY A 41 -15.32 4.97 -0.63
N ILE A 42 -15.13 5.32 0.65
CA ILE A 42 -14.00 6.17 1.09
C ILE A 42 -12.68 5.38 1.13
N SER A 43 -12.75 4.09 1.48
CA SER A 43 -11.57 3.20 1.53
C SER A 43 -10.81 3.10 0.20
N ALA A 44 -11.53 3.20 -0.94
CA ALA A 44 -10.95 3.09 -2.27
C ALA A 44 -10.12 4.33 -2.68
N HIS A 45 -10.29 5.47 -1.99
CA HIS A 45 -9.59 6.73 -2.26
C HIS A 45 -8.59 7.08 -1.14
N SER A 46 -7.90 6.08 -0.58
CA SER A 46 -6.82 6.36 0.37
C SER A 46 -5.58 6.91 -0.35
N PRO A 47 -5.06 8.10 0.02
CA PRO A 47 -3.84 8.67 -0.56
C PRO A 47 -2.61 7.80 -0.31
N VAL A 48 -2.63 6.94 0.71
CA VAL A 48 -1.54 6.00 1.03
C VAL A 48 -1.34 4.98 -0.10
N ASN A 49 -2.42 4.54 -0.75
CA ASN A 49 -2.30 3.65 -1.91
C ASN A 49 -1.57 4.35 -3.07
N TYR A 50 -1.77 5.65 -3.27
CA TYR A 50 -1.12 6.42 -4.33
C TYR A 50 0.39 6.58 -4.07
N VAL A 51 0.75 6.96 -2.83
CA VAL A 51 2.14 7.10 -2.41
C VAL A 51 2.89 5.77 -2.50
N ASN A 52 2.28 4.67 -2.06
CA ASN A 52 2.89 3.35 -2.14
C ASN A 52 3.13 2.91 -3.59
N SER A 53 2.17 3.14 -4.50
CA SER A 53 2.34 2.83 -5.93
C SER A 53 3.50 3.61 -6.56
N VAL A 54 3.63 4.91 -6.28
CA VAL A 54 4.76 5.73 -6.75
C VAL A 54 6.09 5.23 -6.20
N ARG A 55 6.13 4.84 -4.93
CA ARG A 55 7.35 4.36 -4.25
C ARG A 55 7.82 3.01 -4.81
N LEU A 56 6.89 2.08 -5.03
CA LEU A 56 7.15 0.81 -5.73
C LEU A 56 7.63 1.02 -7.17
N GLY A 57 7.02 1.97 -7.89
CA GLY A 57 7.44 2.34 -9.24
C GLY A 57 8.87 2.89 -9.28
N ARG A 58 9.23 3.77 -8.35
CA ARG A 58 10.60 4.30 -8.24
C ARG A 58 11.61 3.23 -7.87
N LYS A 59 11.28 2.32 -6.94
CA LYS A 59 12.18 1.22 -6.54
C LYS A 59 12.52 0.33 -7.75
N LYS A 60 11.50 -0.11 -8.50
CA LYS A 60 11.68 -0.89 -9.73
C LYS A 60 12.54 -0.19 -10.79
N CYS A 61 12.35 1.12 -10.97
CA CYS A 61 13.12 1.89 -11.94
C CYS A 61 14.59 2.05 -11.52
N SER A 62 14.85 2.31 -10.24
CA SER A 62 16.21 2.31 -9.70
C SER A 62 16.89 0.95 -9.84
N ASP A 63 16.17 -0.14 -9.53
CA ASP A 63 16.68 -1.51 -9.69
C ASP A 63 17.01 -1.82 -11.16
N ALA A 64 16.17 -1.38 -12.11
CA ALA A 64 16.41 -1.56 -13.55
C ALA A 64 17.62 -0.77 -14.06
N ILE A 65 17.79 0.49 -13.61
CA ILE A 65 18.95 1.33 -13.96
C ILE A 65 20.24 0.71 -13.42
N VAL A 66 20.23 0.20 -12.19
CA VAL A 66 21.40 -0.46 -11.60
C VAL A 66 21.78 -1.72 -12.40
N LEU A 67 20.80 -2.52 -12.81
CA LEU A 67 21.06 -3.71 -13.63
C LEU A 67 21.62 -3.35 -15.01
N GLU A 68 21.09 -2.33 -15.68
CA GLU A 68 21.60 -1.86 -16.98
C GLU A 68 23.02 -1.26 -16.88
N SER A 69 23.40 -0.73 -15.70
CA SER A 69 24.76 -0.24 -15.46
C SER A 69 25.79 -1.30 -15.06
N LEU A 70 25.34 -2.55 -14.87
CA LEU A 70 26.19 -3.71 -14.54
C LEU A 70 26.46 -4.62 -15.75
N ASP A 71 25.79 -4.40 -16.88
CA ASP A 71 25.99 -5.08 -18.19
C ASP A 71 26.97 -4.31 -19.10
#